data_AF-A0A9W4KXL0-F1
#
_entry.id   AF-A0A9W4KXL0-F1
#
_cell.length_a   1.000
_cell.length_b   1.000
_cell.length_c   1.000
_cell.angle_alpha   90.00
_cell.angle_beta   90.00
_cell.angle_gamma   90.00
#
_symmetry.space_group_name_H-M   'P 1'
#
loop_
_entity.id
_entity.type
_entity.pdbx_description
1 polymer ?
#
loop_
_entity_poly.entity_id
_entity_poly.type
_entity_poly.pdbx_seq_one_letter_code
_entity_poly.pdbx_strand_id
1 'polypeptide(L)' 'MPCRKVTIEKVEEKRKEMINLAAIYGLTSLLTVQASQELDTLLNALTSKRDSENFPLQKAYRYLN' A
#
# COMPACT_ATOMS: atom_id res chain seq x y z
N MET A 1 14.98 19.38 3.96
CA MET A 1 14.51 17.99 3.87
C MET A 1 13.51 17.90 2.73
N PRO A 2 13.83 17.34 1.55
CA PRO A 2 12.85 17.24 0.48
C PRO A 2 11.82 16.18 0.87
N CYS A 3 10.59 16.62 1.15
CA CYS A 3 9.45 15.72 1.33
C CYS A 3 9.32 14.85 0.08
N ARG A 4 9.66 13.56 0.17
CA ARG A 4 9.45 12.59 -0.91
C ARG A 4 7.95 12.56 -1.21
N LYS A 5 7.54 13.25 -2.27
CA LYS A 5 6.15 13.23 -2.74
C LYS A 5 5.89 11.81 -3.24
N VAL A 6 5.11 11.03 -2.49
CA VAL A 6 4.53 9.79 -3.01
C VAL A 6 3.59 10.19 -4.15
N THR A 7 3.92 9.76 -5.36
CA THR A 7 3.12 9.95 -6.57
C THR A 7 2.39 8.66 -6.92
N ILE A 8 1.29 8.78 -7.67
CA ILE A 8 0.50 7.63 -8.15
C ILE A 8 1.38 6.70 -9.00
N GLU A 9 2.32 7.25 -9.78
CA GLU A 9 3.26 6.49 -10.60
C GLU A 9 4.09 5.50 -9.77
N LYS A 10 4.53 5.91 -8.58
CA LYS A 10 5.34 5.07 -7.69
C LYS A 10 4.53 3.93 -7.08
N VAL A 11 3.24 4.14 -6.85
CA VAL A 11 2.30 3.10 -6.42
C VAL A 11 2.09 2.09 -7.54
N GLU A 12 1.87 2.54 -8.77
CA GLU A 12 1.68 1.65 -9.92
C GLU A 12 2.93 0.84 -10.25
N GLU A 13 4.11 1.43 -10.14
CA GLU A 13 5.38 0.72 -10.27
C GLU A 13 5.49 -0.40 -9.22
N LYS A 14 5.22 -0.08 -7.94
CA LYS A 14 5.30 -1.05 -6.85
C LYS A 14 4.23 -2.13 -6.95
N ARG A 15 3.04 -1.79 -7.46
CA ARG A 15 1.96 -2.74 -7.75
C ARG A 15 2.39 -3.75 -8.80
N LYS A 16 3.01 -3.30 -9.90
CA LYS A 16 3.54 -4.19 -10.95
C LYS A 16 4.64 -5.10 -10.41
N GLU A 17 5.53 -4.56 -9.57
CA GLU A 17 6.58 -5.33 -8.90
C GLU A 17 5.99 -6.45 -8.02
N MET A 18 5.00 -6.13 -7.17
CA MET A 18 4.31 -7.12 -6.33
C MET A 18 3.65 -8.22 -7.16
N ILE A 19 2.96 -7.86 -8.25
CA ILE A 19 2.32 -8.83 -9.16
C ILE A 19 3.36 -9.75 -9.80
N ASN A 20 4.50 -9.19 -10.23
CA ASN A 20 5.57 -9.99 -10.82
C ASN A 20 6.19 -10.94 -9.79
N LEU A 21 6.44 -10.46 -8.57
CA LEU A 21 6.94 -11.30 -7.47
C LEU A 21 5.94 -12.40 -7.09
N ALA A 22 4.65 -12.10 -7.08
CA ALA A 22 3.60 -13.08 -6.86
C ALA A 22 3.57 -14.15 -7.96
N ALA A 23 3.79 -13.75 -9.21
CA ALA A 23 3.83 -14.68 -10.34
C ALA A 23 5.06 -15.59 -10.30
N ILE A 24 6.22 -15.08 -9.87
CA ILE A 24 7.48 -15.83 -9.84
C ILE A 24 7.61 -16.69 -8.58
N TYR A 25 7.33 -16.11 -7.41
CA TYR A 25 7.62 -16.72 -6.11
C TYR A 25 6.37 -17.17 -5.35
N GLY A 26 5.17 -16.84 -5.85
CA GLY A 26 3.91 -17.10 -5.18
C GLY A 26 3.54 -16.00 -4.17
N LEU A 27 2.27 -16.00 -3.76
CA LEU A 27 1.69 -14.99 -2.86
C LEU A 27 2.26 -15.04 -1.44
N THR A 28 2.68 -16.22 -0.98
CA THR A 28 3.19 -16.45 0.39
C THR A 28 4.70 -16.26 0.50
N SER A 29 5.39 -16.00 -0.62
CA SER A 29 6.82 -15.69 -0.58
C SER A 29 7.05 -14.41 0.19
N LEU A 30 8.11 -14.40 1.02
CA LEU A 30 8.52 -13.24 1.80
C LEU A 30 8.68 -11.99 0.92
N LEU A 31 9.20 -12.15 -0.30
CA LEU A 31 9.38 -11.04 -1.24
C LEU A 31 8.04 -10.43 -1.67
N THR A 32 7.04 -11.28 -1.96
CA THR A 32 5.70 -10.83 -2.34
C THR A 32 4.98 -10.16 -1.17
N VAL A 33 5.13 -10.72 0.04
CA VAL A 33 4.57 -10.15 1.27
C VAL A 33 5.20 -8.79 1.58
N GLN A 34 6.52 -8.65 1.47
CA GLN A 34 7.22 -7.38 1.65
C GLN A 34 6.76 -6.35 0.62
N ALA A 35 6.70 -6.72 -0.66
CA ALA A 35 6.21 -5.83 -1.71
C ALA A 35 4.75 -5.40 -1.47
N SER A 36 3.91 -6.28 -0.92
CA SER A 36 2.54 -5.95 -0.53
C SER A 36 2.48 -4.95 0.62
N GLN A 37 3.30 -5.11 1.66
CA GLN A 37 3.36 -4.18 2.79
C GLN A 37 3.88 -2.79 2.38
N GLU A 38 4.87 -2.75 1.48
CA GLU A 38 5.38 -1.50 0.93
C GLU A 38 4.34 -0.79 0.07
N LEU A 39 3.60 -1.52 -0.76
CA LEU A 39 2.50 -0.97 -1.55
C LEU A 39 1.39 -0.41 -0.65
N ASP A 40 0.99 -1.13 0.39
CA ASP A 40 -0.01 -0.68 1.36
C ASP A 40 0.43 0.62 2.07
N THR A 41 1.70 0.71 2.46
CA THR A 41 2.28 1.91 3.06
C THR A 41 2.20 3.11 2.10
N LEU A 42 2.49 2.90 0.81
CA LEU A 42 2.39 3.95 -0.20
C LEU A 42 0.93 4.39 -0.43
N LEU A 43 0.00 3.44 -0.43
CA LEU A 43 -1.43 3.72 -0.55
C LEU A 43 -1.94 4.51 0.66
N ASN A 44 -1.60 4.10 1.87
CA ASN A 44 -1.94 4.82 3.10
C ASN A 44 -1.36 6.23 3.10
N ALA A 45 -0.12 6.42 2.63
CA ALA A 45 0.49 7.75 2.51
C ALA A 45 -0.23 8.66 1.50
N LEU A 46 -0.87 8.11 0.46
CA LEU A 46 -1.73 8.85 -0.46
C LEU A 46 -3.11 9.14 0.14
N THR A 47 -3.71 8.15 0.80
CA THR A 47 -5.03 8.26 1.43
C THR A 47 -4.99 9.26 2.59
N SER A 48 -3.96 9.23 3.46
CA SER A 48 -3.81 10.21 4.54
C SER A 48 -3.66 11.66 4.07
N LYS A 49 -3.28 11.90 2.80
CA LYS A 49 -3.34 13.26 2.21
C LYS A 49 -4.75 13.63 1.76
N ARG A 50 -5.60 12.66 1.41
CA ARG A 50 -7.01 12.84 1.05
C ARG A 50 -7.94 12.82 2.28
N ASP A 51 -7.48 12.29 3.41
CA ASP A 51 -8.27 12.20 4.66
C ASP A 51 -8.50 13.56 5.35
N SER A 52 -8.03 14.67 4.78
CA SER A 52 -8.62 15.99 5.10
C SER A 52 -10.07 16.12 4.60
N GLU A 53 -10.54 15.23 3.72
CA GLU A 53 -11.90 15.26 3.17
C GLU A 53 -12.70 13.94 3.29
N ASN A 54 -12.15 12.82 3.74
CA ASN A 54 -12.95 11.61 4.02
C ASN A 54 -12.37 10.74 5.16
N PHE A 55 -13.11 10.64 6.27
CA PHE A 55 -12.79 9.85 7.47
C PHE A 55 -13.10 8.33 7.28
N PRO A 56 -12.48 7.42 8.06
CA PRO A 56 -11.89 6.19 7.53
C PRO A 56 -12.69 4.90 7.78
N LEU A 57 -12.51 3.94 6.85
CA LEU A 57 -12.91 2.52 6.95
C LEU A 57 -12.21 1.75 8.09
N GLN A 58 -11.26 2.37 8.81
CA GLN A 58 -10.60 1.75 9.97
C GLN A 58 -11.53 1.51 11.17
N LYS A 59 -12.70 2.17 11.23
CA LYS A 59 -13.66 1.95 12.33
C LYS A 59 -14.39 0.60 12.22
N ALA A 60 -14.48 -0.01 11.04
CA ALA A 60 -15.24 -1.25 10.84
C ALA A 60 -14.55 -2.48 11.46
N TYR A 61 -13.22 -2.52 11.51
CA TYR A 61 -12.48 -3.66 12.07
C TYR A 61 -12.31 -3.62 13.60
N ARG A 62 -12.72 -2.53 14.27
CA ARG A 62 -12.63 -2.40 15.73
C ARG A 62 -13.85 -3.01 16.47
N TYR A 63 -14.94 -3.36 15.77
CA TYR A 63 -16.18 -3.87 16.38
C TYR A 63 -16.40 -5.38 16.22
N LEU A 64 -15.37 -6.15 15.84
CA LEU A 64 -15.42 -7.61 15.71
C LEU A 64 -14.59 -8.35 16.77
N ASN A 65 -14.37 -7.74 17.95
CA ASN A 65 -13.89 -8.43 19.15
C ASN A 65 -14.88 -8.25 20.29
#